data_AF-A0A1S6KZM8-F1
#
_entry.id   AF-A0A1S6KZM8-F1
#
_cell.length_a   1.000
_cell.length_b   1.000
_cell.length_c   1.000
_cell.angle_alpha   90.00
_cell.angle_beta   90.00
_cell.angle_gamma   90.00
#
_symmetry.space_group_name_H-M   'P 1'
#
loop_
_entity.id
_entity.type
_entity.pdbx_description
1 polymer ?
#
loop_
_entity_poly.entity_id
_entity_poly.type
_entity_poly.pdbx_seq_one_letter_code
_entity_poly.pdbx_strand_id
1 'polypeptide(L)'
;MPAAAEMLVEPPFERSPAPDDFQSAPDPQKHDHFIREAVDTIINEAVYKGTNRESRVVEWLSPDELSARLDLSLDRAGLSQEKLLSLVEQTIRYSVKPGHPYFVNQLFSSVDPYGLVGQWLGDALNPSVYTYEVAPVFTLMEETVLGEMRAVVGFPREGGDGIFCPGGSMANGYAISCARHYKAPH
;
A
#
# COMPACT_ATOMS: atom_id res chain seq x y z
N MET A 1 -26.15 -23.31 8.13
CA MET A 1 -25.57 -22.17 8.88
C MET A 1 -26.00 -20.92 8.14
N PRO A 2 -26.70 -19.97 8.78
CA PRO A 2 -27.18 -18.78 8.08
C PRO A 2 -26.00 -17.91 7.64
N ALA A 3 -26.19 -17.17 6.54
CA ALA A 3 -25.18 -16.32 5.95
C ALA A 3 -24.87 -15.14 6.87
N ALA A 4 -23.59 -14.73 6.94
CA ALA A 4 -23.08 -13.65 7.80
C ALA A 4 -23.79 -12.29 7.65
N ALA A 5 -24.61 -12.10 6.60
CA ALA A 5 -25.45 -10.92 6.43
C ALA A 5 -26.57 -10.79 7.47
N GLU A 6 -27.02 -11.89 8.10
CA GLU A 6 -28.07 -11.86 9.14
C GLU A 6 -27.53 -11.50 10.55
N MET A 7 -26.22 -11.29 10.70
CA MET A 7 -25.57 -10.90 11.97
C MET A 7 -25.21 -9.42 12.07
N LEU A 8 -25.70 -8.56 11.17
CA LEU A 8 -25.65 -7.12 11.36
C LEU A 8 -26.68 -6.72 12.41
N VAL A 9 -26.29 -6.86 13.68
CA VAL A 9 -27.04 -6.34 14.83
C VAL A 9 -27.12 -4.82 14.65
N GLU A 10 -28.32 -4.28 14.45
CA GLU A 10 -28.51 -2.83 14.52
C GLU A 10 -27.97 -2.32 15.86
N PRO A 11 -27.22 -1.21 15.87
CA PRO A 11 -26.54 -0.76 17.08
C PRO A 11 -27.57 -0.60 18.21
N PRO A 12 -27.34 -1.20 19.39
CA PRO A 12 -28.35 -1.32 20.44
C PRO A 12 -28.77 0.00 21.10
N PHE A 13 -28.25 1.15 20.64
CA PHE A 13 -28.52 2.47 21.18
C PHE A 13 -28.53 3.54 20.09
N GLU A 14 -29.46 4.50 20.19
CA GLU A 14 -29.40 5.75 19.43
C GLU A 14 -28.11 6.49 19.78
N ARG A 15 -27.27 6.77 18.78
CA ARG A 15 -26.06 7.56 18.97
C ARG A 15 -26.48 9.00 19.29
N SER A 16 -26.22 9.46 20.51
CA SER A 16 -26.18 10.89 20.79
C SER A 16 -25.15 11.55 19.86
N PRO A 17 -25.40 12.76 19.33
CA PRO A 17 -24.40 13.44 18.51
C PRO A 17 -23.10 13.53 19.31
N ALA A 18 -22.01 13.04 18.71
CA ALA A 18 -20.70 13.15 19.31
C ALA A 18 -20.39 14.65 19.54
N PRO A 19 -19.78 15.03 20.68
CA PRO A 19 -19.32 16.39 20.87
C PRO A 19 -18.36 16.80 19.74
N ASP A 20 -18.32 18.10 19.41
CA ASP A 20 -17.62 18.66 18.23
C ASP A 20 -16.09 18.43 18.21
N ASP A 21 -15.53 17.86 19.28
CA ASP A 21 -14.11 17.56 19.47
C ASP A 21 -13.67 16.23 18.83
N PHE A 22 -14.60 15.31 18.51
CA PHE A 22 -14.29 14.02 17.88
C PHE A 22 -14.77 13.95 16.42
N GLN A 23 -14.15 14.76 15.54
CA GLN A 23 -14.45 14.75 14.10
C GLN A 23 -13.43 13.93 13.30
N SER A 24 -13.91 13.21 12.28
CA SER A 24 -13.04 12.54 11.32
C SER A 24 -12.30 13.56 10.47
N ALA A 25 -11.00 13.35 10.24
CA ALA A 25 -10.20 14.24 9.39
C ALA A 25 -10.69 14.28 7.92
N PRO A 26 -11.13 13.16 7.30
CA PRO A 26 -11.76 13.20 5.99
C PRO A 26 -13.09 13.98 6.02
N ASP A 27 -13.25 14.84 5.02
CA ASP A 27 -14.38 15.74 4.83
C ASP A 27 -14.72 15.74 3.33
N PRO A 28 -15.85 15.15 2.91
CA PRO A 28 -16.20 15.04 1.49
C PRO A 28 -16.29 16.39 0.78
N GLN A 29 -16.75 17.44 1.45
CA GLN A 29 -16.89 18.77 0.83
C GLN A 29 -15.53 19.41 0.56
N LYS A 30 -14.54 19.11 1.40
CA LYS A 30 -13.18 19.65 1.25
C LYS A 30 -12.27 18.75 0.41
N HIS A 31 -12.42 17.43 0.50
CA HIS A 31 -11.39 16.50 0.04
C HIS A 31 -11.79 15.63 -1.17
N ASP A 32 -13.08 15.47 -1.51
CA ASP A 32 -13.50 14.55 -2.58
C ASP A 32 -12.87 14.92 -3.93
N HIS A 33 -12.93 16.20 -4.31
CA HIS A 33 -12.32 16.68 -5.55
C HIS A 33 -10.82 16.41 -5.59
N PHE A 34 -10.09 16.77 -4.54
CA PHE A 34 -8.65 16.55 -4.46
C PHE A 34 -8.27 15.08 -4.57
N ILE A 35 -8.96 14.18 -3.84
CA ILE A 35 -8.67 12.75 -3.87
C ILE A 35 -8.89 12.18 -5.27
N ARG A 36 -10.01 12.53 -5.93
CA ARG A 36 -10.31 12.06 -7.28
C ARG A 36 -9.29 12.55 -8.29
N GLU A 37 -9.00 13.85 -8.30
CA GLU A 37 -8.00 14.44 -9.21
C GLU A 37 -6.61 13.83 -9.00
N ALA A 38 -6.20 13.60 -7.74
CA ALA A 38 -4.92 12.97 -7.43
C ALA A 38 -4.86 11.52 -7.95
N VAL A 39 -5.92 10.72 -7.72
CA VAL A 39 -6.01 9.35 -8.22
C VAL A 39 -6.02 9.31 -9.74
N ASP A 40 -6.81 10.17 -10.40
CA ASP A 40 -6.86 10.27 -11.86
C ASP A 40 -5.50 10.68 -12.44
N THR A 41 -4.79 11.60 -11.78
CA THR A 41 -3.42 11.98 -12.14
C THR A 41 -2.46 10.78 -12.04
N ILE A 42 -2.52 10.01 -10.94
CA ILE A 42 -1.68 8.81 -10.75
C ILE A 42 -1.97 7.77 -11.84
N ILE A 43 -3.24 7.51 -12.13
CA ILE A 43 -3.65 6.56 -13.18
C ILE A 43 -3.11 6.99 -14.54
N ASN A 44 -3.34 8.24 -14.93
CA ASN A 44 -2.96 8.72 -16.26
C ASN A 44 -1.44 8.83 -16.42
N GLU A 45 -0.75 9.46 -15.45
CA GLU A 45 0.66 9.81 -15.57
C GLU A 45 1.60 8.67 -15.11
N ALA A 46 1.29 7.99 -14.00
CA ALA A 46 2.16 6.94 -13.48
C ALA A 46 1.88 5.57 -14.09
N VAL A 47 0.60 5.20 -14.26
CA VAL A 47 0.22 3.88 -14.78
C VAL A 47 0.26 3.86 -16.31
N TYR A 48 -0.57 4.65 -16.99
CA TYR A 48 -0.67 4.55 -18.45
C TYR A 48 0.52 5.18 -19.17
N LYS A 49 0.83 6.44 -18.87
CA LYS A 49 1.95 7.12 -19.52
C LYS A 49 3.30 6.55 -19.08
N GLY A 50 3.46 6.24 -17.79
CA GLY A 50 4.68 5.66 -17.23
C GLY A 50 5.03 4.26 -17.77
N THR A 51 4.06 3.53 -18.33
CA THR A 51 4.26 2.23 -18.97
C THR A 51 4.27 2.30 -20.49
N ASN A 52 4.01 3.48 -21.08
CA ASN A 52 4.07 3.68 -22.54
C ASN A 52 5.53 3.68 -23.01
N ARG A 53 5.83 2.86 -24.02
CA ARG A 53 7.17 2.72 -24.65
C ARG A 53 7.72 4.00 -25.27
N GLU A 54 6.85 4.93 -25.65
CA GLU A 54 7.22 6.24 -26.20
C GLU A 54 7.62 7.23 -25.11
N SER A 55 7.33 6.93 -23.84
CA SER A 55 7.71 7.75 -22.70
C SER A 55 9.17 7.52 -22.28
N ARG A 56 9.66 8.35 -21.36
CA ARG A 56 10.98 8.18 -20.77
C ARG A 56 10.87 7.30 -19.52
N VAL A 57 11.80 6.36 -19.37
CA VAL A 57 11.96 5.57 -18.12
C VAL A 57 12.24 6.49 -16.93
N VAL A 58 12.97 7.59 -17.14
CA VAL A 58 13.23 8.62 -16.14
C VAL A 58 13.57 9.94 -16.84
N GLU A 59 13.08 11.06 -16.31
CA GLU A 59 13.58 12.39 -16.67
C GLU A 59 14.70 12.76 -15.71
N TRP A 60 15.92 12.33 -16.05
CA TRP A 60 17.07 12.47 -15.16
C TRP A 60 17.45 13.94 -14.95
N LEU A 61 17.68 14.28 -13.68
CA LEU A 61 18.25 15.54 -13.20
C LEU A 61 19.30 15.19 -12.14
N SER A 62 20.34 16.01 -12.01
CA SER A 62 21.25 15.92 -10.86
C SER A 62 20.51 16.24 -9.56
N PRO A 63 21.03 15.81 -8.39
CA PRO A 63 20.40 16.11 -7.10
C PRO A 63 20.16 17.61 -6.86
N ASP A 64 21.11 18.46 -7.25
CA ASP A 64 21.01 19.92 -7.09
C ASP A 64 19.92 20.51 -8.00
N GLU A 65 19.84 20.06 -9.26
CA GLU A 65 18.80 20.48 -10.21
C GLU A 65 17.41 20.01 -9.76
N LEU A 66 17.30 18.78 -9.25
CA LEU A 66 16.03 18.23 -8.78
C LEU A 66 15.56 18.95 -7.52
N SER A 67 16.46 19.24 -6.58
CA SER A 67 16.13 20.00 -5.37
C SER A 67 15.76 21.45 -5.68
N ALA A 68 16.33 22.05 -6.72
CA ALA A 68 15.93 23.38 -7.18
C ALA A 68 14.57 23.37 -7.90
N ARG A 69 14.17 22.23 -8.47
CA ARG A 69 12.91 22.06 -9.21
C ARG A 69 11.74 21.68 -8.32
N LEU A 70 11.96 20.74 -7.40
CA LEU A 70 10.99 20.28 -6.40
C LEU A 70 11.28 21.02 -5.09
N ASP A 71 10.43 22.00 -4.77
CA ASP A 71 10.47 22.63 -3.45
C ASP A 71 9.97 21.64 -2.39
N LEU A 72 10.91 21.08 -1.64
CA LEU A 72 10.66 20.13 -0.54
C LEU A 72 10.62 20.83 0.83
N SER A 73 10.57 22.16 0.87
CA SER A 73 10.46 22.88 2.14
C SER A 73 9.10 22.63 2.80
N LEU A 74 9.10 22.60 4.14
CA LEU A 74 7.90 22.37 4.94
C LEU A 74 7.54 23.64 5.69
N ASP A 75 6.45 24.26 5.26
CA ASP A 75 5.88 25.43 5.92
C ASP A 75 4.94 25.05 7.05
N ARG A 76 4.81 25.93 8.05
CA ARG A 76 3.82 25.78 9.12
C ARG A 76 2.39 25.95 8.61
N ALA A 77 2.21 26.72 7.54
CA ALA A 77 0.94 26.85 6.85
C ALA A 77 0.80 25.73 5.82
N GLY A 78 -0.40 25.19 5.67
CA GLY A 78 -0.70 24.21 4.62
C GLY A 78 -0.61 24.82 3.22
N LEU A 79 -0.38 23.98 2.23
CA LEU A 79 -0.43 24.35 0.81
C LEU A 79 -1.86 24.26 0.28
N SER A 80 -2.13 24.97 -0.82
CA SER A 80 -3.40 24.82 -1.54
C SER A 80 -3.45 23.45 -2.25
N GLN A 81 -4.67 22.95 -2.51
CA GLN A 81 -4.86 21.66 -3.17
C GLN A 81 -4.27 21.66 -4.59
N GLU A 82 -4.34 22.78 -5.31
CA GLU A 82 -3.74 22.94 -6.64
C GLU A 82 -2.22 22.79 -6.59
N LYS A 83 -1.59 23.36 -5.54
CA LYS A 83 -0.15 23.21 -5.34
C LYS A 83 0.22 21.76 -5.00
N LEU A 84 -0.59 21.08 -4.19
CA LEU A 84 -0.39 19.66 -3.86
C LEU A 84 -0.54 18.76 -5.10
N LEU A 85 -1.54 18.98 -5.94
CA LEU A 85 -1.72 18.26 -7.20
C LEU A 85 -0.53 18.49 -8.15
N SER A 86 -0.04 19.73 -8.25
CA SER A 86 1.19 20.02 -9.02
C SER A 86 2.41 19.28 -8.46
N LEU A 87 2.52 19.15 -7.14
CA LEU A 87 3.60 18.37 -6.52
C LEU A 87 3.46 16.87 -6.81
N VAL A 88 2.23 16.33 -6.85
CA VAL A 88 1.98 14.93 -7.27
C VAL A 88 2.47 14.72 -8.71
N GLU A 89 2.07 15.60 -9.64
CA GLU A 89 2.49 15.51 -11.05
C GLU A 89 4.02 15.60 -11.19
N GLN A 90 4.67 16.54 -10.50
CA GLN A 90 6.12 16.69 -10.54
C GLN A 90 6.86 15.49 -9.92
N THR A 91 6.35 14.98 -8.79
CA THR A 91 6.88 13.77 -8.14
C THR A 91 6.81 12.59 -9.09
N ILE A 92 5.68 12.40 -9.76
CA ILE A 92 5.54 11.37 -10.79
C ILE A 92 6.56 11.65 -11.88
N ARG A 93 6.56 12.82 -12.51
CA ARG A 93 7.40 13.16 -13.67
C ARG A 93 8.88 12.84 -13.47
N TYR A 94 9.49 13.30 -12.37
CA TYR A 94 10.93 13.14 -12.12
C TYR A 94 11.30 11.81 -11.46
N SER A 95 10.32 11.01 -11.03
CA SER A 95 10.60 9.66 -10.54
C SER A 95 10.98 8.70 -11.68
N VAL A 96 11.76 7.69 -11.36
CA VAL A 96 11.95 6.54 -12.27
C VAL A 96 10.60 5.84 -12.48
N LYS A 97 10.41 5.19 -13.62
CA LYS A 97 9.21 4.43 -14.00
C LYS A 97 9.51 2.92 -13.98
N PRO A 98 9.41 2.23 -12.83
CA PRO A 98 9.62 0.78 -12.77
C PRO A 98 8.68 -0.03 -13.66
N GLY A 99 7.48 0.52 -13.93
CA GLY A 99 6.50 -0.09 -14.82
C GLY A 99 6.90 -0.08 -16.30
N HIS A 100 7.88 0.73 -16.68
CA HIS A 100 8.24 0.91 -18.07
C HIS A 100 8.82 -0.39 -18.67
N PRO A 101 8.42 -0.82 -19.88
CA PRO A 101 8.91 -2.07 -20.48
C PRO A 101 10.43 -2.17 -20.67
N TYR A 102 11.10 -1.01 -20.75
CA TYR A 102 12.56 -0.90 -20.84
C TYR A 102 13.28 -0.68 -19.49
N PHE A 103 12.55 -0.71 -18.37
CA PHE A 103 13.15 -0.69 -17.06
C PHE A 103 13.63 -2.09 -16.67
N VAL A 104 14.95 -2.29 -16.72
CA VAL A 104 15.64 -3.57 -16.43
C VAL A 104 16.71 -3.43 -15.34
N ASN A 105 16.64 -2.36 -14.54
CA ASN A 105 17.66 -2.03 -13.57
C ASN A 105 17.58 -2.87 -12.28
N GLN A 106 16.42 -3.44 -11.98
CA GLN A 106 16.13 -4.12 -10.71
C GLN A 106 15.51 -5.50 -10.96
N LEU A 107 15.44 -6.32 -9.91
CA LEU A 107 14.79 -7.64 -9.92
C LEU A 107 13.25 -7.56 -9.89
N PHE A 108 12.69 -6.35 -9.95
CA PHE A 108 11.27 -6.07 -10.08
C PHE A 108 11.05 -5.08 -11.23
N SER A 109 9.93 -5.21 -11.92
CA SER A 109 9.50 -4.34 -13.02
C SER A 109 8.01 -4.54 -13.25
N SER A 110 7.41 -3.70 -14.09
CA SER A 110 5.98 -3.70 -14.42
C SER A 110 5.08 -3.19 -13.29
N VAL A 111 3.83 -2.91 -13.64
CA VAL A 111 2.74 -2.55 -12.71
C VAL A 111 1.61 -3.53 -12.96
N ASP A 112 1.23 -4.30 -11.94
CA ASP A 112 0.03 -5.14 -11.99
C ASP A 112 -1.18 -4.31 -11.54
N PRO A 113 -2.19 -4.09 -12.41
CA PRO A 113 -3.35 -3.26 -12.05
C PRO A 113 -4.14 -3.79 -10.86
N TYR A 114 -4.22 -5.12 -10.70
CA TYR A 114 -4.97 -5.73 -9.59
C TYR A 114 -4.22 -5.57 -8.26
N GLY A 115 -2.90 -5.79 -8.28
CA GLY A 115 -2.02 -5.53 -7.15
C GLY A 115 -2.06 -4.06 -6.71
N LEU A 116 -2.07 -3.12 -7.66
CA LEU A 116 -2.19 -1.69 -7.36
C LEU A 116 -3.49 -1.36 -6.62
N VAL A 117 -4.64 -1.87 -7.10
CA VAL A 117 -5.94 -1.67 -6.42
C VAL A 117 -5.94 -2.34 -5.04
N GLY A 118 -5.34 -3.53 -4.92
CA GLY A 118 -5.18 -4.20 -3.63
C GLY A 118 -4.35 -3.39 -2.63
N GLN A 119 -3.27 -2.74 -3.10
CA GLN A 119 -2.46 -1.83 -2.30
C GLN A 119 -3.26 -0.61 -1.83
N TRP A 120 -3.99 0.05 -2.75
CA TRP A 120 -4.83 1.19 -2.38
C TRP A 120 -5.94 0.82 -1.39
N LEU A 121 -6.54 -0.37 -1.53
CA LEU A 121 -7.50 -0.89 -0.56
C LEU A 121 -6.86 -1.13 0.82
N GLY A 122 -5.65 -1.71 0.82
CA GLY A 122 -4.86 -1.90 2.04
C GLY A 122 -4.56 -0.58 2.74
N ASP A 123 -4.09 0.43 2.00
CA ASP A 123 -3.78 1.76 2.52
C ASP A 123 -5.03 2.50 3.02
N ALA A 124 -6.17 2.34 2.34
CA ALA A 124 -7.44 2.95 2.74
C ALA A 124 -8.00 2.34 4.03
N LEU A 125 -7.81 1.03 4.24
CA LEU A 125 -8.25 0.34 5.46
C LEU A 125 -7.24 0.46 6.61
N ASN A 126 -5.96 0.70 6.27
CA ASN A 126 -4.83 0.84 7.19
C ASN A 126 -4.84 -0.20 8.35
N PRO A 127 -4.94 -1.52 8.02
CA PRO A 127 -5.03 -2.55 9.05
C PRO A 127 -3.69 -2.74 9.75
N SER A 128 -3.75 -3.13 11.02
CA SER A 128 -2.59 -3.65 11.74
C SER A 128 -2.81 -5.14 12.01
N VAL A 129 -2.06 -5.99 11.30
CA VAL A 129 -2.29 -7.46 11.26
C VAL A 129 -1.53 -8.14 12.42
N TYR A 130 -1.90 -7.81 13.66
CA TYR A 130 -1.33 -8.44 14.86
C TYR A 130 -2.30 -9.37 15.58
N THR A 131 -3.62 -9.14 15.44
CA THR A 131 -4.67 -10.02 15.95
C THR A 131 -5.83 -10.13 14.98
N TYR A 132 -6.53 -11.26 15.05
CA TYR A 132 -7.75 -11.50 14.30
C TYR A 132 -8.85 -10.48 14.61
N GLU A 133 -8.93 -9.98 15.84
CA GLU A 133 -9.95 -8.99 16.24
C GLU A 133 -9.84 -7.67 15.47
N VAL A 134 -8.60 -7.25 15.13
CA VAL A 134 -8.33 -5.96 14.50
C VAL A 134 -8.20 -6.07 12.98
N ALA A 135 -7.81 -7.24 12.46
CA ALA A 135 -7.65 -7.47 11.03
C ALA A 135 -8.17 -8.86 10.59
N PRO A 136 -9.47 -9.19 10.80
CA PRO A 136 -9.99 -10.54 10.60
C PRO A 136 -9.86 -11.02 9.16
N VAL A 137 -10.22 -10.15 8.20
CA VAL A 137 -10.16 -10.48 6.77
C VAL A 137 -8.71 -10.66 6.31
N PHE A 138 -7.81 -9.75 6.69
CA PHE A 138 -6.39 -9.82 6.30
C PHE A 138 -5.67 -11.02 6.92
N THR A 139 -6.05 -11.41 8.15
CA THR A 139 -5.52 -12.62 8.81
C THR A 139 -5.87 -13.88 8.01
N LEU A 140 -7.13 -14.04 7.59
CA LEU A 140 -7.56 -15.19 6.79
C LEU A 140 -6.95 -15.18 5.37
N MET A 141 -6.81 -14.00 4.78
CA MET A 141 -6.14 -13.84 3.49
C MET A 141 -4.67 -14.27 3.58
N GLU A 142 -3.94 -13.82 4.60
CA GLU A 142 -2.54 -14.22 4.82
C GLU A 142 -2.41 -15.73 4.99
N GLU A 143 -3.22 -16.35 5.84
CA GLU A 143 -3.23 -17.81 6.04
C GLU A 143 -3.47 -18.56 4.73
N THR A 144 -4.44 -18.10 3.93
CA THR A 144 -4.77 -18.69 2.63
C THR A 144 -3.61 -18.60 1.65
N VAL A 145 -2.98 -17.42 1.52
CA VAL A 145 -1.86 -17.22 0.59
C VAL A 145 -0.64 -18.04 1.03
N LEU A 146 -0.32 -18.07 2.33
CA LEU A 146 0.76 -18.90 2.85
C LEU A 146 0.51 -20.39 2.60
N GLY A 147 -0.73 -20.86 2.72
CA GLY A 147 -1.14 -22.21 2.34
C GLY A 147 -0.85 -22.54 0.89
N GLU A 148 -1.19 -21.64 -0.03
CA GLU A 148 -0.89 -21.82 -1.46
C GLU A 148 0.61 -21.75 -1.75
N MET A 149 1.35 -20.84 -1.11
CA MET A 149 2.81 -20.76 -1.25
C MET A 149 3.49 -22.07 -0.80
N ARG A 150 3.03 -22.68 0.30
CA ARG A 150 3.51 -24.01 0.74
C ARG A 150 3.24 -25.08 -0.30
N ALA A 151 2.04 -25.11 -0.87
CA ALA A 151 1.67 -26.06 -1.92
C ALA A 151 2.57 -25.92 -3.16
N VAL A 152 2.88 -24.70 -3.59
CA VAL A 152 3.80 -24.43 -4.72
C VAL A 152 5.21 -24.97 -4.45
N VAL A 153 5.71 -24.88 -3.22
CA VAL A 153 7.01 -25.45 -2.83
C VAL A 153 6.98 -26.99 -2.76
N GLY A 154 5.80 -27.59 -2.65
CA GLY A 154 5.59 -29.04 -2.55
C GLY A 154 5.30 -29.53 -1.13
N PHE A 155 5.02 -28.64 -0.18
CA PHE A 155 4.56 -28.99 1.16
C PHE A 155 3.03 -29.10 1.24
N PRO A 156 2.48 -29.81 2.22
CA PRO A 156 1.04 -29.79 2.49
C PRO A 156 0.54 -28.36 2.78
N ARG A 157 -0.68 -28.06 2.33
CA ARG A 157 -1.33 -26.77 2.63
C ARG A 157 -1.54 -26.59 4.13
N GLU A 158 -1.95 -27.66 4.82
CA GLU A 158 -2.21 -27.67 6.26
C GLU A 158 -1.00 -28.18 7.05
N GLY A 159 -0.90 -27.81 8.33
CA GLY A 159 0.15 -28.27 9.24
C GLY A 159 1.53 -27.64 9.03
N GLY A 160 1.64 -26.66 8.13
CA GLY A 160 2.81 -25.79 7.99
C GLY A 160 2.53 -24.38 8.50
N ASP A 161 3.60 -23.66 8.83
CA ASP A 161 3.55 -22.30 9.39
C ASP A 161 4.35 -21.32 8.52
N GLY A 162 4.11 -20.02 8.68
CA GLY A 162 4.79 -18.96 7.96
C GLY A 162 4.22 -17.58 8.30
N ILE A 163 4.98 -16.53 7.99
CA ILE A 163 4.58 -15.13 8.16
C ILE A 163 5.13 -14.29 7.00
N PHE A 164 4.41 -13.26 6.57
CA PHE A 164 5.01 -12.27 5.68
C PHE A 164 6.02 -11.40 6.43
N CYS A 165 7.13 -11.10 5.76
CA CYS A 165 8.22 -10.30 6.30
C CYS A 165 8.42 -9.04 5.43
N PRO A 166 8.86 -7.91 6.01
CA PRO A 166 9.22 -6.72 5.25
C PRO A 166 10.57 -6.90 4.55
N GLY A 167 10.55 -7.72 3.50
CA GLY A 167 11.72 -8.06 2.68
C GLY A 167 12.38 -9.40 3.02
N GLY A 168 13.03 -10.00 2.02
CA GLY A 168 13.64 -11.32 2.12
C GLY A 168 14.81 -11.39 3.12
N SER A 169 15.52 -10.29 3.37
CA SER A 169 16.58 -10.25 4.37
C SER A 169 16.07 -10.53 5.79
N MET A 170 14.90 -9.97 6.15
CA MET A 170 14.24 -10.25 7.42
C MET A 170 13.76 -11.69 7.48
N ALA A 171 13.19 -12.22 6.39
CA ALA A 171 12.76 -13.61 6.30
C ALA A 171 13.93 -14.60 6.52
N ASN A 172 15.11 -14.31 5.96
CA ASN A 172 16.32 -15.10 6.21
C ASN A 172 16.75 -15.03 7.69
N GLY A 173 16.64 -13.85 8.31
CA GLY A 173 16.88 -13.67 9.75
C GLY A 173 15.95 -14.53 10.60
N TYR A 174 14.64 -14.51 10.29
CA TYR A 174 13.66 -15.38 10.94
C TYR A 174 14.00 -16.86 10.76
N ALA A 175 14.35 -17.31 9.56
CA ALA A 175 14.71 -18.70 9.30
C ALA A 175 15.90 -19.16 10.15
N ILE A 176 16.97 -18.35 10.23
CA ILE A 176 18.14 -18.64 11.08
C ILE A 176 17.73 -18.67 12.56
N SER A 177 16.91 -17.72 13.00
CA SER A 177 16.42 -17.66 14.39
C SER A 177 15.62 -18.90 14.76
N CYS A 178 14.68 -19.32 13.89
CA CYS A 178 13.87 -20.52 14.08
C CYS A 178 14.74 -21.79 14.11
N ALA A 179 15.70 -21.92 13.19
CA ALA A 179 16.62 -23.06 13.15
C ALA A 179 17.49 -23.14 14.41
N ARG A 180 18.01 -21.98 14.87
CA ARG A 180 18.77 -21.89 16.13
C ARG A 180 17.90 -22.29 17.31
N HIS A 181 16.70 -21.72 17.44
CA HIS A 181 15.78 -22.02 18.53
C HIS A 181 15.41 -23.51 18.56
N TYR A 182 15.13 -24.10 17.40
CA TYR A 182 14.85 -25.52 17.28
C TYR A 182 16.02 -26.42 17.73
N LYS A 183 17.27 -26.04 17.41
CA LYS A 183 18.46 -26.82 17.77
C LYS A 183 18.97 -26.56 19.19
N ALA A 184 18.88 -25.33 19.67
CA ALA A 184 19.36 -24.88 20.97
C ALA A 184 18.43 -23.76 21.49
N PRO A 185 17.34 -24.12 22.20
CA PRO A 185 16.37 -23.16 22.71
C PRO A 185 16.83 -22.37 23.93
N HIS A 186 18.01 -22.70 24.48
CA HIS A 186 18.59 -22.11 25.69
C HIS A 186 19.76 -21.17 25.36
#